data_AF-D4JG32-F1
#
_entry.id   AF-D4JG32-F1
#
_cell.length_a   1.000
_cell.length_b   1.000
_cell.length_c   1.000
_cell.angle_alpha   90.00
_cell.angle_beta   90.00
_cell.angle_gamma   90.00
#
_symmetry.space_group_name_H-M   'P 1'
#
loop_
_entity.id
_entity.type
_entity.pdbx_description
1 polymer ?
#
loop_
_entity_poly.entity_id
_entity_poly.type
_entity_poly.pdbx_seq_one_letter_code
_entity_poly.pdbx_strand_id
1 'polypeptide(L)' 'MSREPIGDINLEMLKEFSEAHGISGNEKEVSRVMKKWIEPYADEITYDNLGSLVALQKGTKTV' A
#
# COMPACT_ATOMS: atom_id res chain seq x y z
N MET A 1 9.38 -19.69 -24.49
CA MET A 1 9.44 -18.83 -23.29
C MET A 1 8.27 -17.87 -23.35
N SER A 2 7.19 -18.24 -22.67
CA SER A 2 5.98 -17.42 -22.53
C SER A 2 6.32 -16.17 -21.74
N ARG A 3 6.06 -14.99 -22.32
CA ARG A 3 6.14 -13.72 -21.60
C ARG A 3 5.09 -13.77 -20.49
N GLU A 4 5.52 -13.66 -19.25
CA GLU A 4 4.58 -13.56 -18.12
C GLU A 4 3.81 -12.24 -18.26
N PRO A 5 2.47 -12.26 -18.30
CA PRO A 5 1.66 -11.10 -18.66
C PRO A 5 1.71 -9.93 -17.66
N ILE A 6 2.36 -10.09 -16.50
CA ILE A 6 2.30 -9.15 -15.38
C ILE A 6 3.69 -8.63 -14.92
N GLY A 7 4.80 -9.13 -15.47
CA GLY A 7 6.15 -8.70 -15.06
C GLY A 7 6.56 -9.21 -13.67
N ASP A 8 7.53 -8.55 -13.02
CA ASP A 8 8.01 -8.91 -11.68
C ASP A 8 6.97 -8.58 -10.60
N ILE A 9 6.36 -9.63 -10.04
CA ILE A 9 5.35 -9.52 -8.98
C ILE A 9 6.00 -9.72 -7.62
N ASN A 10 5.75 -8.80 -6.69
CA ASN A 10 6.06 -9.04 -5.29
C ASN A 10 5.00 -9.95 -4.64
N LEU A 11 5.24 -11.26 -4.69
CA LEU A 11 4.33 -12.28 -4.13
C LEU A 11 4.22 -12.19 -2.59
N GLU A 12 5.25 -11.71 -1.90
CA GLU A 12 5.23 -11.54 -0.46
C GLU A 12 4.28 -10.42 -0.05
N MET A 13 4.33 -9.29 -0.75
CA MET A 13 3.39 -8.18 -0.58
C MET A 13 1.94 -8.67 -0.80
N LEU A 14 1.68 -9.36 -1.91
CA LEU A 14 0.33 -9.88 -2.20
C LEU A 14 -0.16 -10.87 -1.15
N LYS A 15 0.73 -11.75 -0.66
CA LYS A 15 0.42 -12.68 0.41
C LYS A 15 0.01 -11.93 1.68
N GLU A 16 0.80 -10.94 2.12
CA GLU A 16 0.49 -10.15 3.32
C GLU A 16 -0.86 -9.41 3.20
N PHE A 17 -1.20 -8.87 2.02
CA PHE A 17 -2.51 -8.26 1.80
C PHE A 17 -3.65 -9.27 1.85
N SER A 18 -3.44 -10.48 1.31
CA SER A 18 -4.48 -11.52 1.28
C SER A 18 -4.73 -12.16 2.65
N GLU A 19 -3.72 -12.20 3.52
CA GLU A 19 -3.80 -12.77 4.86
C GLU A 19 -4.24 -11.76 5.93
N ALA A 20 -4.20 -10.45 5.61
CA ALA A 20 -4.58 -9.40 6.54
C ALA A 20 -6.09 -9.41 6.85
N HIS A 21 -6.43 -9.29 8.14
CA HIS A 21 -7.82 -9.21 8.56
C HIS A 21 -8.45 -7.83 8.26
N GLY A 22 -9.26 -7.75 7.21
CA GLY A 22 -9.96 -6.54 6.76
C GLY A 22 -11.48 -6.67 6.78
N ILE A 23 -12.07 -7.05 7.91
CA ILE A 23 -13.53 -7.11 8.03
C ILE A 23 -14.10 -5.68 7.94
N SER A 24 -15.21 -5.48 7.24
CA SER A 24 -15.84 -4.16 7.12
C SER A 24 -16.05 -3.51 8.50
N GLY A 25 -15.56 -2.27 8.66
CA GLY A 25 -15.58 -1.55 9.94
C GLY A 25 -14.41 -1.85 10.88
N ASN A 26 -13.51 -2.78 10.53
CA ASN A 26 -12.28 -3.09 11.27
C ASN A 26 -11.10 -3.32 10.31
N GLU A 27 -10.78 -2.32 9.49
CA GLU A 27 -9.78 -2.40 8.42
C GLU A 27 -8.36 -2.01 8.89
N LYS A 28 -8.18 -1.79 10.21
CA LYS A 28 -6.93 -1.28 10.78
C LYS A 28 -5.71 -2.14 10.46
N GLU A 29 -5.89 -3.44 10.29
CA GLU A 29 -4.79 -4.35 9.96
C GLU A 29 -4.34 -4.19 8.51
N VAL A 30 -5.28 -4.14 7.57
CA VAL A 30 -5.01 -3.90 6.15
C VAL A 30 -4.34 -2.54 5.96
N SER A 31 -4.80 -1.50 6.65
CA SER A 31 -4.17 -0.17 6.58
C SER A 31 -2.74 -0.15 7.15
N ARG A 32 -2.41 -1.04 8.09
CA ARG A 32 -1.02 -1.20 8.60
C ARG A 32 -0.13 -1.92 7.59
N VAL A 33 -0.65 -2.97 6.94
CA VAL A 33 0.07 -3.66 5.85
C VAL A 33 0.34 -2.69 4.72
N MET A 34 -0.66 -1.91 4.29
CA MET A 34 -0.49 -0.88 3.28
C MET A 34 0.56 0.15 3.69
N LYS A 35 0.51 0.64 4.94
CA LYS A 35 1.50 1.58 5.47
C LYS A 35 2.92 1.04 5.33
N LYS A 36 3.17 -0.19 5.76
CA LYS A 36 4.49 -0.85 5.73
C LYS A 36 5.09 -0.81 4.32
N TRP A 37 4.29 -1.10 3.30
CA TRP A 37 4.77 -1.17 1.92
C TRP A 37 4.91 0.19 1.24
N ILE A 38 4.10 1.19 1.62
CA ILE A 38 4.10 2.51 0.96
C ILE A 38 5.00 3.56 1.64
N GLU A 39 5.34 3.38 2.92
CA GLU A 39 6.16 4.32 3.71
C GLU A 39 7.51 4.68 3.07
N PRO A 40 8.25 3.77 2.40
CA PRO A 40 9.51 4.13 1.74
C PRO A 40 9.34 5.05 0.51
N TYR A 41 8.13 5.15 -0.03
CA TYR A 41 7.84 5.86 -1.27
C TYR A 41 7.08 7.17 -1.06
N ALA A 42 6.63 7.44 0.16
CA ALA A 42 5.83 8.60 0.50
C ALA A 42 6.60 9.54 1.44
N ASP A 43 6.47 10.84 1.22
CA ASP A 43 7.03 11.85 2.12
C ASP A 43 6.13 12.08 3.35
N GLU A 44 4.84 11.81 3.20
CA GLU A 44 3.84 12.03 4.24
C GLU A 44 2.74 10.96 4.18
N ILE A 45 2.36 10.43 5.35
CA ILE A 45 1.27 9.46 5.48
C ILE A 45 0.26 10.02 6.47
N THR A 46 -0.99 10.10 6.04
CA THR A 46 -2.13 10.54 6.86
C THR A 46 -3.25 9.53 6.84
N TYR A 47 -4.14 9.63 7.83
CA TYR A 47 -5.34 8.81 7.93
C TYR A 47 -6.56 9.73 7.98
N ASP A 48 -7.66 9.31 7.34
CA ASP A 48 -8.95 9.96 7.53
C ASP A 48 -9.65 9.45 8.81
N ASN A 49 -10.81 10.04 9.12
CA ASN A 49 -11.62 9.62 10.27
C ASN A 49 -12.37 8.30 10.06
N LEU A 50 -12.30 7.70 8.86
CA LEU A 50 -13.00 6.47 8.49
C LEU A 50 -12.08 5.24 8.41
N GLY A 51 -10.76 5.45 8.36
CA GLY A 51 -9.74 4.39 8.30
C GLY A 51 -8.94 4.33 7.00
N SER A 52 -9.20 5.21 6.03
CA SER A 52 -8.44 5.29 4.78
C SER A 52 -7.03 5.82 5.04
N LEU A 53 -6.04 5.28 4.32
CA LEU A 53 -4.66 5.74 4.34
C LEU A 53 -4.38 6.57 3.10
N VAL A 54 -3.85 7.78 3.29
CA VAL A 54 -3.41 8.68 2.21
C VAL A 54 -1.90 8.83 2.29
N ALA A 55 -1.21 8.43 1.23
CA ALA A 55 0.24 8.58 1.07
C ALA A 55 0.52 9.70 0.05
N LEU A 56 1.25 10.72 0.47
CA LEU A 56 1.63 11.87 -0.35
C LEU A 56 3.11 11.81 -0.68
N GLN A 57 3.43 11.82 -1.97
CA GLN A 57 4.77 12.09 -2.48
C GLN A 57 4.78 13.51 -3.06
N LYS A 58 5.63 14.38 -2.51
CA LYS A 58 5.76 15.78 -2.92
C LYS A 58 6.63 15.84 -4.17
N GLY A 59 6.01 16.19 -5.29
CA GLY A 59 6.74 16.37 -6.55
C GLY A 59 7.80 17.46 -6.40
N THR A 60 9.05 17.14 -6.73
CA THR A 60 10.09 18.15 -6.90
C THR A 60 9.89 18.84 -8.24
N LYS A 61 9.59 20.14 -8.20
CA LYS A 61 9.52 20.99 -9.40
C LYS A 61 10.95 21.23 -9.90
N THR A 62 11.45 20.35 -10.75
CA THR A 62 12.62 20.67 -11.58
C THR A 62 12.10 21.51 -12.74
N VAL A 63 12.39 22.81 -12.67
CA VAL A 63 12.25 23.79 -13.76
C VAL A 63 13.02 23.36 -15.00
#